data_AF-A0A7C7C539-F1
#
_entry.id   AF-A0A7C7C539-F1
#
_cell.length_a   1.000
_cell.length_b   1.000
_cell.length_c   1.000
_cell.angle_alpha   90.00
_cell.angle_beta   90.00
_cell.angle_gamma   90.00
#
_symmetry.space_group_name_H-M   'P 1'
#
loop_
_entity.id
_entity.type
_entity.pdbx_description
1 polymer ?
#
loop_
_entity_poly.entity_id
_entity_poly.type
_entity_poly.pdbx_seq_one_letter_code
_entity_poly.pdbx_strand_id
1 'polypeptide(L)'
;MPYQILVSNKSGVAAGEIVGAFPISHVFSPAETMGEFIKAGGLASSWSRLFSLVIGTDSSYEDIKYLSEYKGDGITKKYFFNQPPSESEEYKELLDTGQVSRTTSEILAFIGDR
;
A
#
# COMPACT_ATOMS: atom_id res chain seq x y z
N MET A 1 7.02 -15.86 1.29
CA MET A 1 6.30 -15.35 2.48
C MET A 1 5.70 -14.03 2.09
N PRO A 2 4.42 -13.75 2.36
CA PRO A 2 3.75 -12.52 1.94
C PRO A 2 4.54 -11.25 2.31
N TYR A 3 4.24 -10.14 1.63
CA TYR A 3 4.80 -8.82 1.91
C TYR A 3 3.70 -7.77 1.96
N GLN A 4 4.06 -6.58 2.42
CA GLN A 4 3.16 -5.44 2.57
C GLN A 4 3.80 -4.20 1.94
N ILE A 5 3.00 -3.38 1.26
CA ILE A 5 3.41 -2.08 0.71
C ILE A 5 2.51 -1.02 1.34
N LEU A 6 3.13 0.00 1.93
CA LEU A 6 2.42 1.17 2.44
C LEU A 6 2.43 2.25 1.36
N VAL A 7 1.24 2.69 0.98
CA VAL A 7 1.02 3.73 -0.02
C VAL A 7 0.47 4.97 0.66
N SER A 8 1.09 6.12 0.44
CA SER A 8 0.54 7.42 0.85
C SER A 8 -0.61 7.77 -0.08
N ASN A 9 -1.82 7.49 0.36
CA ASN A 9 -3.01 7.73 -0.42
C ASN A 9 -4.04 8.45 0.44
N LYS A 10 -4.13 9.76 0.27
CA LYS A 10 -5.31 10.51 0.71
C LYS A 10 -6.46 10.08 -0.21
N SER A 11 -7.63 9.82 0.36
CA SER A 11 -8.83 9.44 -0.41
C SER A 11 -9.02 10.33 -1.65
N GLY A 12 -9.21 9.71 -2.83
CA GLY A 12 -9.47 10.39 -4.10
C GLY A 12 -8.24 10.82 -4.92
N VAL A 13 -7.02 10.38 -4.57
CA VAL A 13 -5.82 10.67 -5.37
C VAL A 13 -5.55 9.54 -6.37
N ALA A 14 -5.44 9.89 -7.66
CA ALA A 14 -5.28 8.92 -8.75
C ALA A 14 -3.98 8.09 -8.69
N ALA A 15 -2.95 8.57 -7.99
CA ALA A 15 -1.71 7.83 -7.76
C ALA A 15 -1.11 8.20 -6.39
N GLY A 16 -0.88 7.20 -5.55
CA GLY A 16 -0.24 7.37 -4.24
C GLY A 16 1.24 7.05 -4.29
N GLU A 17 2.07 7.82 -3.58
CA GLU A 17 3.51 7.53 -3.47
C GLU A 17 3.70 6.30 -2.57
N ILE A 18 4.49 5.33 -3.04
CA ILE A 18 4.90 4.19 -2.23
C ILE A 18 5.86 4.70 -1.17
N VAL A 19 5.43 4.62 0.09
CA VAL A 19 6.22 5.03 1.26
C VAL A 19 7.29 3.98 1.56
N GLY A 20 6.94 2.71 1.37
CA GLY A 20 7.85 1.61 1.54
C GLY A 20 7.19 0.26 1.37
N ALA A 21 8.04 -0.75 1.31
CA ALA A 21 7.75 -2.15 1.30
C ALA A 21 8.28 -2.78 2.58
N PHE A 22 7.55 -3.77 3.08
CA PHE A 22 7.78 -4.36 4.39
C PHE A 22 7.51 -5.88 4.36
N PRO A 23 8.20 -6.66 5.20
CA PRO A 23 7.79 -8.04 5.44
C PRO A 23 6.40 -8.10 6.08
N ILE A 24 5.69 -9.22 5.93
CA ILE A 24 4.36 -9.43 6.56
C ILE A 24 4.39 -9.35 8.09
N SER A 25 5.56 -9.55 8.71
CA SER A 25 5.76 -9.42 10.16
C SER A 25 5.85 -7.97 10.63
N HIS A 26 5.91 -7.00 9.72
CA HIS A 26 5.92 -5.59 10.10
C HIS A 26 4.57 -5.18 10.70
N VAL A 27 4.64 -4.53 11.85
CA VAL A 27 3.46 -4.03 12.58
C VAL A 27 3.38 -2.53 12.37
N PHE A 28 2.31 -2.08 11.73
CA PHE A 28 2.02 -0.67 11.51
C PHE A 28 1.42 -0.03 12.77
N SER A 29 1.49 1.29 12.85
CA SER A 29 0.80 2.06 13.88
C SER A 29 -0.68 2.27 13.53
N PRO A 30 -1.52 2.64 14.53
CA PRO A 30 -2.90 3.06 14.31
C PRO A 30 -3.08 4.25 13.36
N ALA A 31 -2.03 5.05 13.12
CA ALA A 31 -2.07 6.17 12.18
C ALA A 31 -1.87 5.73 10.72
N GLU A 32 -1.28 4.56 10.50
CA GLU A 32 -0.84 4.08 9.19
C GLU A 32 -1.85 3.12 8.54
N THR A 33 -2.60 2.34 9.32
CA THR A 33 -3.55 1.38 8.74
C THR A 33 -4.89 1.39 9.46
N MET A 34 -5.96 1.16 8.71
CA MET A 34 -7.31 1.06 9.30
C MET A 34 -7.40 -0.11 10.29
N GLY A 35 -6.76 -1.23 9.97
CA GLY A 35 -6.74 -2.42 10.83
C GLY A 35 -6.19 -2.12 12.22
N GLU A 36 -5.03 -1.45 12.30
CA GLU A 36 -4.43 -1.07 13.58
C GLU A 36 -5.19 0.05 14.28
N PHE A 37 -5.80 0.96 13.53
CA PHE A 37 -6.70 1.98 14.08
C PHE A 37 -7.89 1.37 14.82
N ILE A 38 -8.55 0.38 14.20
CA ILE A 38 -9.69 -0.31 14.79
C ILE A 38 -9.26 -1.15 16.00
N LYS A 39 -8.13 -1.86 15.91
CA LYS A 39 -7.57 -2.61 17.05
C LYS A 39 -7.27 -1.71 18.25
N ALA A 40 -6.89 -0.46 18.02
CA ALA A 40 -6.67 0.55 19.06
C ALA A 40 -7.97 1.17 19.62
N GLY A 41 -9.15 0.72 19.17
CA GLY A 41 -10.46 1.21 19.65
C GLY A 41 -11.08 2.31 18.78
N GLY A 42 -10.48 2.62 17.62
CA GLY A 42 -11.04 3.55 16.66
C GLY A 42 -12.26 2.99 15.91
N LEU A 43 -13.17 3.88 15.48
CA LEU A 43 -14.30 3.52 14.62
C LEU A 43 -13.89 3.63 13.14
N ALA A 44 -14.19 2.63 12.33
CA ALA A 44 -13.86 2.65 10.89
C ALA A 44 -14.33 3.93 10.17
N SER A 45 -15.52 4.44 10.53
CA SER A 45 -16.09 5.69 9.99
C SER A 45 -15.32 6.96 10.36
N SER A 46 -14.47 6.91 11.38
CA SER A 46 -13.64 8.02 11.86
C SER A 46 -12.20 7.96 11.34
N TRP A 47 -11.85 6.93 10.59
CA TRP A 47 -10.52 6.79 10.03
C TRP A 47 -10.33 7.72 8.83
N SER A 48 -9.27 8.53 8.85
CA SER A 48 -9.03 9.59 7.87
C SER A 48 -8.38 9.13 6.56
N ARG A 49 -8.17 7.81 6.39
CA ARG A 49 -7.54 7.17 5.21
C ARG A 49 -6.36 7.97 4.66
N LEU A 50 -5.31 8.07 5.48
CA LEU A 50 -4.06 8.73 5.10
C LEU A 50 -3.16 7.83 4.25
N PHE A 51 -3.30 6.52 4.42
CA PHE A 51 -2.52 5.52 3.73
C PHE A 51 -3.42 4.38 3.25
N SER A 52 -2.92 3.61 2.31
CA SER A 52 -3.48 2.33 1.88
C SER A 52 -2.44 1.24 2.04
N LEU A 53 -2.89 0.04 2.40
CA LEU A 53 -2.04 -1.13 2.58
C LEU A 53 -2.28 -2.13 1.44
N VAL A 54 -1.24 -2.43 0.67
CA VAL A 54 -1.30 -3.42 -0.41
C VAL A 54 -0.51 -4.66 0.01
N ILE A 55 -1.14 -5.83 0.00
CA ILE A 55 -0.56 -7.08 0.50
C ILE A 55 -0.34 -8.04 -0.67
N GLY A 56 0.92 -8.42 -0.91
CA GLY A 56 1.30 -9.43 -1.90
C GLY A 56 1.32 -10.83 -1.29
N THR A 57 0.60 -11.77 -1.90
CA THR A 57 0.32 -13.09 -1.31
C THR A 57 1.25 -14.21 -1.76
N ASP A 58 1.93 -14.06 -2.90
CA ASP A 58 2.62 -15.13 -3.62
C ASP A 58 4.13 -14.94 -3.80
N SER A 59 4.68 -13.76 -3.46
CA SER A 59 6.13 -13.48 -3.50
C SER A 59 6.66 -13.03 -2.15
N SER A 60 7.98 -12.87 -2.04
CA SER A 60 8.66 -12.46 -0.81
C SER A 60 8.94 -10.97 -0.77
N TYR A 61 9.17 -10.45 0.44
CA TYR A 61 9.65 -9.08 0.62
C TYR A 61 10.95 -8.79 -0.17
N GLU A 62 11.85 -9.76 -0.27
CA GLU A 62 13.12 -9.61 -1.00
C GLU A 62 12.91 -9.31 -2.49
N ASP A 63 11.80 -9.79 -3.06
CA ASP A 63 11.47 -9.59 -4.48
C ASP A 63 10.99 -8.17 -4.77
N ILE A 64 10.55 -7.44 -3.74
CA ILE A 64 9.88 -6.13 -3.86
C ILE A 64 10.54 -5.02 -3.04
N LYS A 65 11.59 -5.31 -2.26
CA LYS A 65 12.29 -4.32 -1.44
C LYS A 65 12.84 -3.15 -2.24
N TYR A 66 13.14 -3.36 -3.53
CA TYR A 66 13.59 -2.31 -4.45
C TYR A 66 12.61 -1.13 -4.56
N LEU A 67 11.32 -1.34 -4.24
CA LEU A 67 10.31 -0.28 -4.18
C LEU A 67 10.59 0.74 -3.07
N SER A 68 11.43 0.39 -2.10
CA SER A 68 11.88 1.27 -1.00
C SER A 68 13.33 1.72 -1.15
N GLU A 69 14.04 1.22 -2.16
CA GLU A 69 15.48 1.42 -2.26
C GLU A 69 15.82 2.81 -2.81
N TYR A 70 16.68 3.50 -2.08
CA TYR A 70 17.40 4.66 -2.56
C TYR A 70 18.49 4.21 -3.53
N LYS A 71 18.49 4.72 -4.77
CA LYS A 71 19.63 4.48 -5.67
C LYS A 71 20.79 5.39 -5.26
N GLY A 72 21.96 4.78 -5.09
CA GLY A 72 23.17 5.42 -4.56
C GLY A 72 23.78 6.52 -5.44
N ASP A 73 23.09 6.97 -6.49
CA ASP A 73 23.45 8.10 -7.36
C ASP A 73 22.91 9.44 -6.85
N GLY A 74 22.23 9.46 -5.70
CA GLY A 74 21.61 10.68 -5.18
C GLY A 74 20.14 10.81 -5.53
N ILE A 75 19.61 9.92 -6.38
CA ILE A 75 18.25 9.99 -6.90
C ILE A 75 17.41 8.91 -6.22
N THR A 76 16.52 9.32 -5.32
CA THR A 76 15.44 8.45 -4.83
C THR A 76 14.50 8.18 -6.00
N LYS A 77 14.56 6.99 -6.60
CA LYS A 77 13.54 6.57 -7.56
C LYS A 77 12.23 6.41 -6.79
N LYS A 78 11.28 7.30 -7.04
CA LYS A 78 9.95 7.24 -6.42
C LYS A 78 9.05 6.36 -7.26
N TYR A 79 8.49 5.34 -6.62
CA TYR A 79 7.45 4.50 -7.22
C TYR A 79 6.09 4.98 -6.76
N PHE A 80 5.12 4.88 -7.66
CA PHE A 80 3.75 5.25 -7.40
C PHE A 80 2.85 4.04 -7.60
N PHE A 81 1.90 3.87 -6.69
CA PHE A 81 0.79 2.95 -6.86
C PHE A 81 -0.34 3.70 -7.54
N ASN A 82 -0.61 3.35 -8.80
CA ASN A 82 -1.73 3.89 -9.55
C ASN A 82 -3.02 3.24 -9.06
N GLN A 83 -4.02 4.06 -8.78
CA GLN A 83 -5.27 3.56 -8.25
C GLN A 83 -5.98 2.67 -9.30
N PRO A 84 -6.58 1.54 -8.88
CA PRO A 84 -7.42 0.74 -9.79
C PRO A 84 -8.58 1.56 -10.35
N PRO A 85 -9.18 1.15 -11.49
CA PRO A 85 -10.36 1.80 -12.03
C PRO A 85 -11.48 1.91 -11.00
N SER A 86 -12.18 3.05 -10.96
CA SER A 86 -13.19 3.36 -9.91
C SER A 86 -14.35 2.37 -9.82
N GLU A 87 -14.63 1.69 -10.93
CA GLU A 87 -15.66 0.69 -11.10
C GLU A 87 -15.22 -0.72 -10.67
N SER A 88 -13.92 -0.93 -10.42
CA SER A 88 -13.36 -2.23 -10.08
C SER A 88 -13.64 -2.60 -8.61
N GLU A 89 -13.68 -3.91 -8.34
CA GLU A 89 -13.89 -4.40 -6.97
C GLU A 89 -12.68 -4.07 -6.08
N GLU A 90 -11.47 -4.02 -6.63
CA GLU A 90 -10.25 -3.58 -5.94
C GLU A 90 -10.38 -2.15 -5.43
N TYR A 91 -10.93 -1.25 -6.26
CA TYR A 91 -11.14 0.13 -5.87
C TYR A 91 -12.12 0.22 -4.70
N LYS A 92 -13.23 -0.52 -4.76
CA LYS A 92 -14.21 -0.57 -3.66
C LYS A 92 -13.61 -1.15 -2.39
N GLU A 93 -12.85 -2.25 -2.48
CA GLU A 93 -12.16 -2.87 -1.34
C GLU A 93 -11.19 -1.89 -0.67
N LEU A 94 -10.35 -1.21 -1.46
CA LEU A 94 -9.46 -0.14 -0.98
C LEU A 94 -10.26 1.03 -0.38
N LEU A 95 -11.38 1.41 -1.00
CA LEU A 95 -12.24 2.49 -0.55
C LEU A 95 -13.10 2.13 0.67
N ASP A 96 -13.23 0.87 1.02
CA ASP A 96 -13.99 0.48 2.23
C ASP A 96 -13.03 0.18 3.37
N THR A 97 -11.93 -0.50 3.08
CA THR A 97 -11.06 -1.08 4.11
C THR A 97 -9.71 -0.37 4.25
N GLY A 98 -9.31 0.41 3.25
CA GLY A 98 -7.96 0.96 3.16
C GLY A 98 -6.89 -0.09 2.88
N GLN A 99 -7.28 -1.31 2.53
CA GLN A 99 -6.34 -2.39 2.24
C GLN A 99 -6.82 -3.26 1.08
N VAL A 100 -5.89 -3.96 0.43
CA VAL A 100 -6.19 -4.93 -0.62
C VAL A 100 -5.13 -6.03 -0.64
N SER A 101 -5.55 -7.27 -0.89
CA SER A 101 -4.64 -8.42 -1.01
C SER A 101 -4.71 -9.01 -2.41
N ARG A 102 -3.57 -9.11 -3.11
CA ARG A 102 -3.49 -9.60 -4.51
C ARG A 102 -2.19 -10.36 -4.76
N THR A 103 -2.10 -11.01 -5.92
CA THR A 103 -0.84 -11.58 -6.39
C THR A 103 0.15 -10.48 -6.74
N THR A 104 1.43 -10.81 -6.74
CA THR A 104 2.50 -9.85 -7.00
C THR A 104 2.43 -9.32 -8.42
N SER A 105 2.06 -10.16 -9.39
CA SER A 105 1.86 -9.72 -10.78
C SER A 105 0.75 -8.67 -10.89
N GLU A 106 -0.39 -8.87 -10.21
CA GLU A 106 -1.48 -7.89 -10.17
C GLU A 106 -1.04 -6.58 -9.51
N ILE A 107 -0.32 -6.65 -8.39
CA ILE A 107 0.19 -5.46 -7.70
C ILE A 107 1.15 -4.67 -8.58
N LEU A 108 2.12 -5.35 -9.19
CA LEU A 108 3.12 -4.72 -10.05
C LEU A 108 2.49 -4.06 -11.29
N ALA A 109 1.36 -4.57 -11.78
CA ALA A 109 0.62 -3.94 -12.88
C ALA A 109 0.11 -2.53 -12.51
N PHE A 110 -0.08 -2.24 -11.24
CA PHE A 110 -0.47 -0.91 -10.74
C PHE A 110 0.71 0.00 -10.41
N ILE A 111 1.94 -0.53 -10.37
CA ILE A 111 3.12 0.24 -9.98
C ILE A 111 3.80 0.84 -11.21
N GLY A 112 4.04 2.15 -11.16
CA GLY A 112 4.80 2.86 -12.19
C GLY A 112 5.87 3.77 -11.59
N ASP A 113 6.85 4.12 -12.41
CA ASP A 113 7.71 5.28 -12.18
C ASP A 113 7.10 6.53 -12.83
N ARG A 114 7.13 7.65 -12.10
CA ARG A 114 6.81 8.98 -12.64
C ARG A 114 8.03 9.86 -12.59
#